data_AF-A0A7C3WT21-F1
#
_entry.id   AF-A0A7C3WT21-F1
#
_cell.length_a   1.000
_cell.length_b   1.000
_cell.length_c   1.000
_cell.angle_alpha   90.00
_cell.angle_beta   90.00
_cell.angle_gamma   90.00
#
_symmetry.space_group_name_H-M   'P 1'
#
loop_
_entity.id
_entity.type
_entity.pdbx_description
1 polymer ?
#
loop_
_entity_poly.entity_id
_entity_poly.type
_entity_poly.pdbx_seq_one_letter_code
_entity_poly.pdbx_strand_id
1 'polypeptide(L)'
;MGTAGGRHPTEGAIRLGLNIPLFVASTIAIGVGTLTGMIGVWGYTAQRLIVPEWIKTGHAHASWWAVLILIAAVIVPSLPLASWFRKYLLATALLCPTAWIVLGMYAYYELGIVPAKYLMPVFETLLFIALLGTALVAAGVKLPFMRALHPRNRG
;
A
#
# COMPACT_ATOMS: atom_id res chain seq x y z
N MET A 1 22.12 36.11 -41.07
CA MET A 1 23.01 34.95 -41.19
C MET A 1 22.69 34.03 -40.02
N GLY A 2 22.07 32.88 -40.31
CA GLY A 2 21.53 31.97 -39.30
C GLY A 2 22.51 30.88 -38.87
N THR A 3 22.14 30.21 -37.77
CA THR A 3 22.29 28.79 -37.36
C THR A 3 22.25 28.77 -35.82
N ALA A 4 21.12 28.50 -35.17
CA ALA A 4 20.48 27.20 -35.02
C ALA A 4 21.47 26.11 -34.51
N GLY A 5 21.85 26.21 -33.24
CA GLY A 5 22.43 25.10 -32.48
C GLY A 5 21.33 24.45 -31.64
N GLY A 6 20.60 23.51 -32.24
CA GLY A 6 19.52 22.78 -31.59
C GLY A 6 20.03 22.03 -30.36
N ARG A 7 19.52 22.39 -29.18
CA ARG A 7 19.49 21.44 -28.07
C ARG A 7 18.43 20.40 -28.41
N HIS A 8 18.88 19.19 -28.68
CA HIS A 8 18.02 18.01 -28.68
C HIS A 8 17.13 18.06 -27.43
N PRO A 9 15.78 17.99 -27.57
CA PRO A 9 14.97 17.60 -26.44
C PRO A 9 15.42 16.18 -26.09
N THR A 10 15.75 15.94 -24.82
CA THR A 10 15.93 14.58 -24.30
C THR A 10 14.58 13.86 -24.41
N GLU A 11 14.29 13.35 -25.60
CA GLU A 11 13.30 12.33 -25.86
C GLU A 11 13.68 11.09 -25.04
N GLY A 12 12.70 10.53 -24.33
CA GLY A 12 12.72 9.09 -24.01
C GLY A 12 13.11 8.65 -22.60
N ALA A 13 13.30 9.53 -21.62
CA ALA A 13 13.24 9.08 -20.22
C ALA A 13 11.77 9.11 -19.76
N ILE A 14 11.03 8.03 -19.98
CA ILE A 14 9.76 7.80 -19.26
C ILE A 14 10.12 7.72 -17.78
N ARG A 15 10.08 8.87 -17.09
CA ARG A 15 10.19 8.91 -15.64
C ARG A 15 8.88 8.36 -15.12
N LEU A 16 8.84 7.05 -14.88
CA LEU A 16 7.80 6.43 -14.07
C LEU A 16 7.77 7.24 -12.77
N GLY A 17 6.70 7.99 -12.55
CA GLY A 17 6.56 8.74 -11.31
C GLY A 17 6.49 7.73 -10.17
N LEU A 18 7.50 7.70 -9.29
CA LEU A 18 7.49 6.84 -8.11
C LEU A 18 7.09 7.66 -6.90
N ASN A 19 5.98 7.32 -6.27
CA ASN A 19 5.63 7.84 -4.96
C ASN A 19 6.51 7.16 -3.91
N ILE A 20 7.64 7.78 -3.56
CA ILE A 20 8.63 7.24 -2.62
C ILE A 20 7.99 6.78 -1.29
N PRO A 21 7.12 7.57 -0.62
CA PRO A 21 6.43 7.10 0.58
C PRO A 21 5.64 5.80 0.41
N LEU A 22 4.88 5.65 -0.68
CA LEU A 22 4.13 4.41 -0.94
C LEU A 22 5.07 3.25 -1.31
N PHE A 23 6.15 3.52 -2.02
CA PHE A 23 7.18 2.52 -2.31
C PHE A 23 7.82 1.98 -1.03
N VAL A 24 8.13 2.86 -0.08
CA VAL A 24 8.60 2.47 1.26
C VAL A 24 7.53 1.68 2.00
N ALA A 25 6.28 2.10 1.97
CA ALA A 25 5.18 1.36 2.60
C ALA A 25 5.03 -0.07 2.02
N SER A 26 5.16 -0.22 0.70
CA SER A 26 5.19 -1.53 0.04
C SER A 26 6.39 -2.35 0.51
N THR A 27 7.58 -1.76 0.60
CA THR A 27 8.79 -2.45 1.08
C THR A 27 8.65 -2.91 2.53
N ILE A 28 8.03 -2.10 3.39
CA ILE A 28 7.69 -2.49 4.77
C ILE A 28 6.72 -3.67 4.74
N ALA A 29 5.67 -3.63 3.92
CA ALA A 29 4.72 -4.74 3.80
C ALA A 29 5.40 -6.04 3.31
N ILE A 30 6.36 -5.95 2.39
CA ILE A 30 7.20 -7.09 1.98
C ILE A 30 7.98 -7.62 3.20
N GLY A 31 8.70 -6.75 3.91
CA GLY A 31 9.48 -7.14 5.08
C GLY A 31 8.61 -7.82 6.15
N VAL A 32 7.44 -7.26 6.44
CA VAL A 32 6.44 -7.82 7.35
C VAL A 32 5.98 -9.21 6.89
N GLY A 33 5.61 -9.35 5.62
CA GLY A 33 5.16 -10.61 5.05
C GLY A 33 6.26 -11.67 5.10
N THR A 34 7.47 -11.34 4.64
CA THR A 34 8.61 -12.25 4.60
C THR A 34 9.02 -12.69 6.00
N LEU A 35 9.17 -11.77 6.96
CA LEU A 35 9.55 -12.11 8.33
C LEU A 35 8.50 -13.00 9.01
N THR A 36 7.21 -12.68 8.85
CA THR A 36 6.11 -13.51 9.35
C THR A 36 6.17 -14.93 8.76
N GLY A 37 6.36 -15.03 7.44
CA GLY A 37 6.52 -16.32 6.76
C GLY A 37 7.74 -17.10 7.24
N MET A 38 8.89 -16.44 7.40
CA MET A 38 10.12 -17.06 7.90
C MET A 38 9.95 -17.60 9.32
N ILE A 39 9.29 -16.86 10.22
CA ILE A 39 8.98 -17.32 11.59
C ILE A 39 8.13 -18.60 11.54
N GLY A 40 7.11 -18.63 10.69
CA GLY A 40 6.28 -19.82 10.50
C GLY A 40 7.07 -21.02 9.99
N VAL A 41 7.89 -20.83 8.95
CA VAL A 41 8.73 -21.89 8.38
C VAL A 41 9.73 -22.39 9.41
N TRP A 42 10.46 -21.50 10.09
CA TRP A 42 11.46 -21.88 11.10
C TRP A 42 10.84 -22.60 12.30
N GLY A 43 9.71 -22.11 12.81
CA GLY A 43 9.00 -22.79 13.91
C GLY A 43 8.60 -24.22 13.55
N TYR A 44 8.16 -24.44 12.31
CA TYR A 44 7.84 -25.77 11.83
C TYR A 44 9.09 -26.64 11.59
N THR A 45 10.10 -26.13 10.87
CA THR A 45 11.26 -26.93 10.45
C THR A 45 12.22 -27.22 11.60
N ALA A 46 12.47 -26.25 12.48
CA ALA A 46 13.43 -26.39 13.57
C ALA A 46 12.82 -27.00 14.83
N GLN A 47 11.55 -26.69 15.13
CA GLN A 47 10.91 -27.07 16.40
C GLN A 47 9.72 -28.03 16.24
N ARG A 48 9.35 -28.40 15.01
CA ARG A 48 8.18 -29.23 14.69
C ARG A 48 6.87 -28.69 15.28
N LEU A 49 6.80 -27.38 15.50
CA LEU A 49 5.62 -26.71 16.01
C LEU A 49 4.57 -26.57 14.90
N ILE A 50 3.30 -26.66 15.28
CA ILE A 50 2.19 -26.32 14.39
C ILE A 50 2.26 -24.82 14.11
N VAL A 51 2.33 -24.44 12.84
CA VAL A 51 2.31 -23.02 12.44
C VAL A 51 0.94 -22.42 12.77
N PRO A 52 0.85 -21.40 13.64
CA PRO A 52 -0.41 -20.74 13.94
C PRO A 52 -1.05 -20.18 12.67
N GLU A 53 -2.38 -20.31 12.55
CA GLU A 53 -3.11 -19.84 11.37
C GLU A 53 -2.89 -18.34 11.10
N TRP A 54 -2.81 -17.51 12.14
CA TRP A 54 -2.58 -16.08 11.97
C TRP A 54 -1.24 -15.76 11.27
N ILE A 55 -0.21 -16.60 11.42
CA ILE A 55 1.07 -16.44 10.72
C ILE A 55 0.91 -16.72 9.24
N LYS A 56 0.18 -17.79 8.88
CA LYS A 56 -0.10 -18.16 7.49
C LYS A 56 -0.92 -17.07 6.80
N THR A 57 -2.02 -16.66 7.42
CA THR A 57 -2.90 -15.61 6.91
C THR A 57 -2.17 -14.26 6.88
N GLY A 58 -1.43 -13.90 7.93
CA GLY A 58 -0.70 -12.63 7.98
C GLY A 58 0.40 -12.51 6.93
N HIS A 59 1.15 -13.59 6.68
CA HIS A 59 2.10 -13.66 5.57
C HIS A 59 1.41 -13.41 4.21
N ALA A 60 0.29 -14.11 3.96
CA ALA A 60 -0.44 -14.00 2.70
C ALA A 60 -1.00 -12.58 2.48
N HIS A 61 -1.65 -12.00 3.51
CA HIS A 61 -2.21 -10.66 3.43
C HIS A 61 -1.14 -9.59 3.22
N ALA A 62 -0.07 -9.58 4.02
CA ALA A 62 1.01 -8.60 3.87
C ALA A 62 1.69 -8.69 2.49
N SER A 63 1.87 -9.90 1.96
CA SER A 63 2.42 -10.13 0.63
C SER A 63 1.52 -9.57 -0.47
N TRP A 64 0.19 -9.75 -0.36
CA TRP A 64 -0.76 -9.22 -1.33
C TRP A 64 -0.85 -7.69 -1.27
N TRP A 65 -0.93 -7.12 -0.07
CA TRP A 65 -0.96 -5.67 0.12
C TRP A 65 0.30 -5.00 -0.43
N ALA A 66 1.48 -5.61 -0.24
CA ALA A 66 2.73 -5.10 -0.80
C ALA A 66 2.64 -4.87 -2.31
N VAL A 67 2.08 -5.83 -3.05
CA VAL A 67 1.89 -5.73 -4.51
C VAL A 67 0.94 -4.58 -4.87
N LEU A 68 -0.21 -4.50 -4.20
CA LEU A 68 -1.18 -3.44 -4.48
C LEU A 68 -0.67 -2.04 -4.14
N ILE A 69 0.06 -1.91 -3.02
CA ILE A 69 0.69 -0.65 -2.61
C ILE A 69 1.80 -0.26 -3.60
N LEU A 70 2.57 -1.23 -4.10
CA LEU A 70 3.59 -0.97 -5.12
C LEU A 70 2.97 -0.46 -6.42
N ILE A 71 1.90 -1.09 -6.89
CA ILE A 71 1.15 -0.61 -8.06
C ILE A 71 0.63 0.80 -7.81
N ALA A 72 0.04 1.06 -6.64
CA ALA A 72 -0.38 2.40 -6.24
C ALA A 72 0.79 3.40 -6.24
N ALA A 73 1.97 3.01 -5.79
CA ALA A 73 3.16 3.87 -5.76
C ALA A 73 3.58 4.34 -7.16
N VAL A 74 3.37 3.50 -8.18
CA VAL A 74 3.69 3.78 -9.58
C VAL A 74 2.63 4.66 -10.25
N ILE A 75 1.35 4.42 -9.97
CA ILE A 75 0.26 5.13 -10.67
C ILE A 75 -0.13 6.45 -9.99
N VAL A 76 -0.08 6.55 -8.66
CA VAL A 76 -0.56 7.72 -7.91
C VAL A 76 0.04 9.05 -8.38
N PRO A 77 1.33 9.14 -8.75
CA PRO A 77 1.91 10.38 -9.26
C PRO A 77 1.23 10.94 -10.51
N SER A 78 0.68 10.08 -11.38
CA SER A 78 -0.04 10.49 -12.59
C SER A 78 -1.53 10.74 -12.36
N LEU A 79 -2.07 10.38 -11.20
CA LEU A 79 -3.49 10.54 -10.91
C LEU A 79 -3.81 11.92 -10.31
N PRO A 80 -4.92 12.55 -10.73
CA PRO A 80 -5.36 13.85 -10.21
C PRO A 80 -6.04 13.73 -8.83
N LEU A 81 -5.42 13.02 -7.88
CA LEU A 81 -5.95 12.78 -6.54
C LEU A 81 -5.79 14.00 -5.64
N ALA A 82 -6.83 14.29 -4.84
CA ALA A 82 -6.81 15.29 -3.80
C ALA A 82 -5.73 15.00 -2.75
N SER A 83 -5.18 16.06 -2.15
CA SER A 83 -4.09 15.94 -1.17
C SER A 83 -4.50 15.14 0.07
N TRP A 84 -5.75 15.29 0.55
CA TRP A 84 -6.28 14.53 1.68
C TRP A 84 -6.31 13.03 1.38
N PHE A 85 -6.69 12.63 0.16
CA PHE A 85 -6.79 11.22 -0.23
C PHE A 85 -5.41 10.58 -0.39
N ARG A 86 -4.44 11.33 -0.94
CA ARG A 86 -3.04 10.88 -0.98
C ARG A 86 -2.48 10.61 0.42
N LYS A 87 -2.81 11.47 1.40
CA LYS A 87 -2.44 11.27 2.81
C LYS A 87 -3.17 10.07 3.42
N TYR A 88 -4.46 9.93 3.17
CA TYR A 88 -5.26 8.78 3.62
C TYR A 88 -4.69 7.45 3.11
N LEU A 89 -4.43 7.35 1.80
CA LEU A 89 -3.82 6.18 1.17
C LEU A 89 -2.46 5.84 1.80
N LEU A 90 -1.59 6.84 2.00
CA LEU A 90 -0.30 6.61 2.62
C LEU A 90 -0.44 6.14 4.08
N ALA A 91 -1.33 6.76 4.85
CA ALA A 91 -1.56 6.41 6.24
C ALA A 91 -2.07 4.97 6.37
N THR A 92 -3.05 4.57 5.57
CA THR A 92 -3.59 3.20 5.60
C THR A 92 -2.58 2.18 5.07
N ALA A 93 -1.77 2.53 4.06
CA ALA A 93 -0.71 1.66 3.54
C ALA A 93 0.40 1.36 4.56
N LEU A 94 0.69 2.28 5.48
CA LEU A 94 1.64 2.07 6.56
C LEU A 94 1.01 1.39 7.78
N LEU A 95 -0.22 1.81 8.14
CA LEU A 95 -0.91 1.30 9.32
C LEU A 95 -1.33 -0.15 9.15
N CYS A 96 -1.84 -0.55 7.98
CA CYS A 96 -2.43 -1.87 7.81
C CYS A 96 -1.43 -3.03 8.01
N PRO A 97 -0.24 -3.05 7.35
CA PRO A 97 0.74 -4.12 7.57
C PRO A 97 1.23 -4.16 9.03
N THR A 98 1.45 -2.98 9.62
CA THR A 98 1.99 -2.85 10.98
C THR A 98 0.98 -3.28 12.04
N ALA A 99 -0.28 -2.82 11.90
CA ALA A 99 -1.38 -3.18 12.78
C ALA A 99 -1.66 -4.69 12.73
N TRP A 100 -1.48 -5.32 11.56
CA TRP A 100 -1.70 -6.75 11.44
C TRP A 100 -0.74 -7.60 12.28
N ILE A 101 0.56 -7.24 12.34
CA ILE A 101 1.49 -7.96 13.22
C ILE A 101 1.11 -7.74 14.68
N VAL A 102 0.96 -6.47 15.09
CA VAL A 102 0.74 -6.12 16.49
C VAL A 102 -0.57 -6.70 17.00
N LEU A 103 -1.66 -6.54 16.24
CA LEU A 103 -2.95 -7.08 16.59
C LEU A 103 -3.04 -8.59 16.39
N GLY A 104 -2.36 -9.16 15.40
CA GLY A 104 -2.30 -10.62 15.21
C GLY A 104 -1.65 -11.31 16.41
N MET A 105 -0.52 -10.76 16.87
CA MET A 105 0.14 -11.23 18.10
C MET A 105 -0.75 -11.02 19.32
N TYR A 106 -1.26 -9.80 19.51
CA TYR A 106 -2.09 -9.49 20.68
C TYR A 106 -3.40 -10.30 20.70
N ALA A 107 -4.04 -10.51 19.55
CA ALA A 107 -5.22 -11.34 19.40
C ALA A 107 -4.97 -12.80 19.78
N TYR A 108 -3.84 -13.34 19.32
CA TYR A 108 -3.51 -14.75 19.52
C TYR A 108 -3.08 -15.04 20.96
N TYR A 109 -2.31 -14.14 21.58
CA TYR A 109 -1.74 -14.37 22.91
C TYR A 109 -2.58 -13.81 24.06
N GLU A 110 -3.35 -12.74 23.85
CA GLU A 110 -3.97 -11.97 24.95
C GLU A 110 -5.49 -11.76 24.77
N LEU A 111 -5.94 -11.31 23.60
CA LEU A 111 -7.31 -10.81 23.39
C LEU A 111 -8.34 -11.94 23.20
N GLY A 112 -7.91 -13.09 22.70
CA GLY A 112 -8.80 -14.17 22.26
C GLY A 112 -9.45 -13.91 20.88
N ILE A 113 -10.03 -14.97 20.30
CA ILE A 113 -10.47 -15.02 18.89
C ILE A 113 -11.67 -14.10 18.60
N VAL A 114 -12.60 -13.96 19.56
CA VAL A 114 -13.87 -13.24 19.36
C VAL A 114 -13.67 -11.74 19.08
N PRO A 115 -12.95 -10.96 19.91
CA PRO A 115 -12.71 -9.55 19.62
C PRO A 115 -11.78 -9.34 18.41
N ALA A 116 -10.85 -10.26 18.17
CA ALA A 116 -9.94 -10.21 17.01
C ALA A 116 -10.68 -10.23 15.67
N LYS A 117 -11.77 -11.00 15.58
CA LYS A 117 -12.63 -11.10 14.39
C LYS A 117 -13.20 -9.76 13.94
N TYR A 118 -13.46 -8.85 14.87
CA TYR A 118 -14.04 -7.54 14.57
C TYR A 118 -12.98 -6.47 14.37
N LEU A 119 -11.85 -6.57 15.07
CA LEU A 119 -10.81 -5.53 15.06
C LEU A 119 -9.87 -5.64 13.87
N MET A 120 -9.41 -6.85 13.53
CA MET A 120 -8.43 -7.03 12.45
C MET A 120 -8.93 -6.56 11.06
N PRO A 121 -10.19 -6.84 10.65
CA PRO A 121 -10.68 -6.40 9.34
C PRO A 121 -10.81 -4.89 9.16
N VAL A 122 -10.84 -4.09 10.25
CA VAL A 122 -10.99 -2.63 10.16
C VAL A 122 -9.84 -2.02 9.36
N PHE A 123 -8.59 -2.40 9.67
CA PHE A 123 -7.41 -1.86 9.01
C PHE A 123 -7.34 -2.28 7.53
N GLU A 124 -7.66 -3.54 7.27
CA GLU A 124 -7.70 -4.07 5.91
C GLU A 124 -8.79 -3.39 5.07
N THR A 125 -9.98 -3.17 5.63
CA THR A 125 -11.07 -2.48 4.94
C THR A 125 -10.68 -1.05 4.59
N LEU A 126 -10.01 -0.33 5.50
CA LEU A 126 -9.52 1.03 5.24
C LEU A 126 -8.50 1.07 4.10
N LEU A 127 -7.51 0.17 4.11
CA LEU A 127 -6.52 0.04 3.04
C LEU A 127 -7.20 -0.35 1.72
N PHE A 128 -8.12 -1.33 1.75
CA PHE A 128 -8.85 -1.79 0.59
C PHE A 128 -9.66 -0.67 -0.06
N ILE A 129 -10.38 0.14 0.73
CA ILE A 129 -11.12 1.31 0.23
C ILE A 129 -10.16 2.33 -0.40
N ALA A 130 -8.99 2.56 0.19
CA ALA A 130 -8.00 3.50 -0.36
C ALA A 130 -7.45 3.00 -1.71
N LEU A 131 -7.10 1.72 -1.80
CA LEU A 131 -6.59 1.10 -3.02
C LEU A 131 -7.67 1.02 -4.10
N LEU A 132 -8.90 0.66 -3.74
CA LEU A 132 -10.04 0.62 -4.65
C LEU A 132 -10.36 2.01 -5.19
N GLY A 133 -10.40 3.04 -4.34
CA GLY A 133 -10.58 4.42 -4.78
C GLY A 133 -9.49 4.87 -5.75
N THR A 134 -8.23 4.48 -5.48
CA THR A 134 -7.10 4.74 -6.38
C THR A 134 -7.29 4.03 -7.73
N ALA A 135 -7.65 2.75 -7.72
CA ALA A 135 -7.89 1.95 -8.92
C ALA A 135 -9.05 2.48 -9.76
N LEU A 136 -10.16 2.90 -9.11
CA LEU A 136 -11.30 3.51 -9.80
C LEU A 136 -10.91 4.83 -10.47
N VAL A 137 -10.15 5.70 -9.79
CA VAL A 137 -9.65 6.94 -10.40
C VAL A 137 -8.70 6.63 -11.56
N ALA A 138 -7.83 5.63 -11.42
CA ALA A 138 -6.93 5.17 -12.48
C ALA A 138 -7.69 4.61 -13.70
N ALA A 139 -8.82 3.93 -13.47
CA ALA A 139 -9.73 3.46 -14.50
C ALA A 139 -10.56 4.58 -15.16
N GLY A 140 -10.36 5.85 -14.76
CA GLY A 140 -11.05 7.00 -15.33
C GLY A 140 -12.39 7.35 -14.67
N VAL A 141 -12.80 6.62 -13.62
CA VAL A 141 -14.05 6.89 -12.90
C VAL A 141 -14.00 8.30 -12.28
N LYS A 142 -15.08 9.06 -12.49
CA LYS A 142 -15.19 10.44 -12.01
C LYS A 142 -15.69 10.45 -10.57
N LEU A 143 -14.75 10.55 -9.62
CA LEU A 143 -15.05 10.65 -8.19
C LEU A 143 -14.73 12.08 -7.70
N PRO A 144 -15.71 13.00 -7.73
CA PRO A 144 -15.46 14.44 -7.57
C PRO A 144 -14.84 14.83 -6.22
N PHE A 145 -15.13 14.09 -5.15
CA PHE A 145 -14.57 14.32 -3.81
C PHE A 145 -13.11 13.85 -3.65
N MET A 146 -12.63 12.95 -4.53
CA MET A 146 -11.26 12.43 -4.50
C MET A 146 -10.34 13.09 -5.52
N ARG A 147 -10.87 13.95 -6.40
CA ARG A 147 -10.06 14.70 -7.37
C ARG A 147 -9.61 16.03 -6.77
N ALA A 148 -8.38 16.44 -7.08
CA ALA A 148 -7.93 17.79 -6.77
C ALA A 148 -8.85 18.79 -7.50
N LEU A 149 -9.42 19.76 -6.78
CA LEU A 149 -10.08 20.89 -7.44
C LEU A 149 -9.05 21.55 -8.34
N HIS A 150 -9.36 21.63 -9.64
CA HIS A 150 -8.60 22.45 -10.56
C HIS A 150 -8.53 23.87 -9.99
N PRO A 151 -7.34 24.51 -9.86
CA PRO A 151 -7.30 25.92 -9.54
C PRO A 151 -8.06 26.63 -10.66
N ARG A 152 -9.20 27.24 -10.30
CA ARG A 152 -9.96 28.13 -11.18
C ARG A 152 -8.97 29.20 -11.63
N ASN A 153 -8.66 29.26 -12.93
CA ASN A 153 -7.90 30.36 -13.54
C ASN A 153 -8.44 31.67 -12.96
N ARG A 154 -7.61 32.37 -12.18
CA ARG A 154 -7.87 33.75 -11.80
C ARG A 154 -7.17 34.61 -12.85
N GLY A 155 -7.99 35.28 -13.66
CA GLY A 155 -7.64 36.49 -14.41
C GLY A 155 -6.63 36.32 -15.51
#